data_AF-A0A0S9PNW7-F1
#
_entry.id   AF-A0A0S9PNW7-F1
#
_cell.length_a   1.000
_cell.length_b   1.000
_cell.length_c   1.000
_cell.angle_alpha   90.00
_cell.angle_beta   90.00
_cell.angle_gamma   90.00
#
_symmetry.space_group_name_H-M   'P 1'
#
loop_
_entity.id
_entity.type
_entity.pdbx_description
1 polymer ?
#
loop_
_entity_poly.entity_id
_entity_poly.type
_entity_poly.pdbx_seq_one_letter_code
_entity_poly.pdbx_strand_id
1 'polypeptide(L)'
;MAEIRSPTSSVPDILWADAPPAVAHPAPKLLLAALVAIVGDQLLYERNLGISVALFLGLLGLAVAVANPLRAPLRDRCGAILILLAGMLPLVEGVGLLSVTSGIFGTALFAAGIRGAFSQGVRSTGLTVGNLLVVGPFRLIPDLATISQRIPLRRLTERLQASLLGWLVPLLLCCLFASLFASANPIIDAWLADLEWSIPAADLDTLRLLAWGILLSVAWAFVTARRVMARGQGPGNFVPALPPTVATGLNRWIDASLVLRSLILFNLLFALQSGLDLAYLWGGVALPSGITYASYAHRGAYPLILTALLAAGFVLVALRPGGPGEGSRTIRGLVYLWIGQNVLLVVSALLRLDLYVATYSLTLPRAAAFVWMGLVGAGLILILARIALRRTNTWLIAANGLILAATLYACAFVNVVGFVADYNLAHSRRAGTPFDAYYALSLGPQAIPAVDRWLVDETTRQNGVVAWRNELAAAQIGRMADWRAWTFRDGRLLGYLQGHRYAPTPGGAGTP
;
A
#
# COMPACT_ATOMS: atom_id res chain seq x y z
N MET A 1 16.53 66.23 46.27
CA MET A 1 16.75 64.77 46.22
C MET A 1 15.47 64.08 46.65
N ALA A 2 14.55 63.87 45.71
CA ALA A 2 13.32 63.12 45.91
C ALA A 2 13.29 62.01 44.85
N GLU A 3 13.23 60.78 45.34
CA GLU A 3 13.49 59.54 44.62
C GLU A 3 12.27 59.11 43.79
N ILE A 4 12.47 58.95 42.48
CA ILE A 4 11.46 58.48 41.54
C ILE A 4 11.38 56.95 41.66
N ARG A 5 10.29 56.42 42.26
CA ARG A 5 9.97 54.99 42.19
C ARG A 5 9.09 54.72 40.98
N SER A 6 9.60 53.90 40.06
CA SER A 6 8.87 53.30 38.95
C SER A 6 7.90 52.21 39.46
N PRO A 7 6.71 52.05 38.86
CA PRO A 7 5.85 50.91 39.12
C PRO A 7 6.29 49.73 38.24
N THR A 8 6.80 48.67 38.87
CA THR A 8 7.03 47.39 38.22
C THR A 8 5.70 46.74 37.88
N SER A 9 5.44 46.56 36.58
CA SER A 9 4.33 45.77 36.07
C SER A 9 4.57 44.28 36.37
N SER A 10 3.92 43.77 37.41
CA SER A 10 3.80 42.33 37.66
C SER A 10 2.87 41.71 36.60
N VAL A 11 3.49 41.20 35.53
CA VAL A 11 2.86 40.25 34.63
C VAL A 11 2.45 39.03 35.47
N PRO A 12 1.18 38.61 35.50
CA PRO A 12 0.81 37.40 36.21
C PRO A 12 1.42 36.20 35.47
N ASP A 13 2.20 35.41 36.21
CA ASP A 13 2.73 34.10 35.83
C ASP A 13 1.56 33.18 35.44
N ILE A 14 1.16 33.22 34.17
CA ILE A 14 0.41 32.14 33.51
C ILE A 14 1.46 31.10 33.06
N LEU A 15 2.19 30.57 34.04
CA LEU A 15 3.07 29.42 33.87
C LEU A 15 2.21 28.17 34.09
N TRP A 16 1.73 27.61 32.97
CA TRP A 16 1.49 26.18 32.77
C TRP A 16 0.86 25.45 33.97
N ALA A 17 -0.42 25.74 34.23
CA ALA A 17 -1.25 24.85 35.02
C ALA A 17 -1.13 23.43 34.45
N ASP A 18 -0.67 22.53 35.31
CA ASP A 18 -0.46 21.12 35.09
C ASP A 18 -1.52 20.50 34.19
N ALA A 19 -1.12 20.13 32.96
CA ALA A 19 -1.84 19.08 32.26
C ALA A 19 -1.65 17.80 33.10
N PRO A 20 -2.71 17.21 33.69
CA PRO A 20 -2.55 16.05 34.56
C PRO A 20 -1.83 14.92 33.81
N PRO A 21 -0.90 14.19 34.46
CA PRO A 21 -0.05 13.20 33.81
C PRO A 21 -0.91 12.05 33.30
N ALA A 22 -1.30 12.13 32.04
CA ALA A 22 -2.32 11.26 31.52
C ALA A 22 -1.72 9.99 30.89
N VAL A 23 -1.03 9.21 31.73
CA VAL A 23 -1.10 7.74 31.87
C VAL A 23 -0.49 7.43 33.26
N ALA A 24 -1.31 6.96 34.19
CA ALA A 24 -0.85 6.23 35.37
C ALA A 24 -0.11 4.97 34.89
N HIS A 25 1.19 4.90 35.21
CA HIS A 25 2.14 3.81 34.95
C HIS A 25 2.32 3.35 33.47
N PRO A 26 3.53 3.42 32.89
CA PRO A 26 3.82 2.90 31.55
C PRO A 26 3.86 1.36 31.45
N ALA A 27 3.99 0.67 32.58
CA ALA A 27 4.07 -0.78 32.69
C ALA A 27 2.89 -1.56 32.06
N PRO A 28 1.60 -1.24 32.33
CA PRO A 28 0.46 -1.95 31.70
C PRO A 28 0.44 -1.85 30.18
N LYS A 29 0.93 -0.75 29.60
CA LYS A 29 1.02 -0.58 28.14
C LYS A 29 2.12 -1.42 27.52
N LEU A 30 3.27 -1.53 28.20
CA LEU A 30 4.36 -2.42 27.77
C LEU A 30 3.94 -3.88 27.83
N LEU A 31 3.28 -4.29 28.92
CA LEU A 31 2.74 -5.64 29.07
C LEU A 31 1.73 -5.98 27.96
N LEU A 32 0.82 -5.06 27.66
CA LEU A 32 -0.15 -5.23 26.57
C LEU A 32 0.54 -5.33 25.20
N ALA A 33 1.53 -4.49 24.92
CA ALA A 33 2.29 -4.54 23.67
C ALA A 33 3.08 -5.85 23.53
N ALA A 34 3.71 -6.32 24.61
CA ALA A 34 4.38 -7.61 24.65
C ALA A 34 3.42 -8.78 24.45
N LEU A 35 2.24 -8.74 25.08
CA LEU A 35 1.19 -9.75 24.87
C LEU A 35 0.74 -9.81 23.41
N VAL A 36 0.50 -8.66 22.78
CA VAL A 36 0.13 -8.60 21.35
C VAL A 36 1.25 -9.16 20.47
N ALA A 37 2.52 -8.89 20.79
CA ALA A 37 3.66 -9.43 20.05
C ALA A 37 3.76 -10.97 20.21
N ILE A 38 3.55 -11.50 21.41
CA ILE A 38 3.53 -12.96 21.67
C ILE A 38 2.41 -13.64 20.88
N VAL A 39 1.20 -13.07 20.89
CA VAL A 39 0.09 -13.62 20.10
C VAL A 39 0.36 -13.48 18.60
N GLY A 40 1.01 -12.39 18.17
CA GLY A 40 1.47 -12.19 16.79
C GLY A 40 2.44 -13.26 16.31
N ASP A 41 3.43 -13.63 17.13
CA ASP A 41 4.38 -14.73 16.85
C ASP A 41 3.63 -16.04 16.59
N GLN A 42 2.69 -16.40 17.45
CA GLN A 42 1.89 -17.64 17.33
C GLN A 42 0.94 -17.67 16.13
N LEU A 43 0.57 -16.50 15.60
CA LEU A 43 -0.33 -16.36 14.46
C LEU A 43 0.41 -16.30 13.12
N LEU A 44 1.62 -15.74 13.09
CA LEU A 44 2.31 -15.33 11.86
C LEU A 44 3.65 -16.01 11.64
N TYR A 45 4.42 -16.35 12.69
CA TYR A 45 5.78 -16.87 12.55
C TYR A 45 5.78 -18.31 12.03
N GLU A 46 6.44 -18.56 10.90
CA GLU A 46 6.50 -19.87 10.21
C GLU A 46 5.13 -20.54 9.96
N ARG A 47 4.06 -19.73 9.94
CA ARG A 47 2.70 -20.20 9.64
C ARG A 47 2.24 -19.72 8.29
N ASN A 48 1.32 -20.46 7.70
CA ASN A 48 0.68 -20.07 6.46
C ASN A 48 -0.22 -18.85 6.70
N LEU A 49 -0.01 -17.81 5.91
CA LEU A 49 -0.79 -16.58 6.00
C LEU A 49 -2.21 -16.81 5.45
N GLY A 50 -3.20 -16.40 6.24
CA GLY A 50 -4.63 -16.45 5.93
C GLY A 50 -5.41 -15.53 6.86
N ILE A 51 -6.49 -16.04 7.45
CA ILE A 51 -7.30 -15.33 8.45
C ILE A 51 -6.48 -14.87 9.66
N SER A 52 -5.35 -15.51 9.96
CA SER A 52 -4.44 -15.12 11.05
C SER A 52 -4.00 -13.66 10.98
N VAL A 53 -3.82 -13.10 9.78
CA VAL A 53 -3.46 -11.69 9.58
C VAL A 53 -4.61 -10.77 10.00
N ALA A 54 -5.84 -11.10 9.63
CA ALA A 54 -7.03 -10.34 10.03
C ALA A 54 -7.24 -10.40 11.54
N LEU A 55 -7.01 -11.56 12.16
CA LEU A 55 -7.08 -11.74 13.61
C LEU A 55 -6.02 -10.90 14.33
N PHE A 56 -4.78 -10.89 13.83
CA PHE A 56 -3.72 -10.07 14.41
C PHE A 56 -4.03 -8.58 14.33
N LEU A 57 -4.49 -8.09 13.18
CA LEU A 57 -4.86 -6.68 13.02
C LEU A 57 -6.11 -6.30 13.84
N GLY A 58 -7.08 -7.21 13.96
CA GLY A 58 -8.22 -7.07 14.87
C GLY A 58 -7.78 -6.99 16.34
N LEU A 59 -6.84 -7.84 16.76
CA LEU A 59 -6.22 -7.80 18.09
C LEU A 59 -5.49 -6.48 18.35
N LEU A 60 -4.78 -5.98 17.34
CA LEU A 60 -4.11 -4.68 17.41
C LEU A 60 -5.13 -3.56 17.62
N GLY A 61 -6.25 -3.58 16.88
CA GLY A 61 -7.38 -2.67 17.08
C GLY A 61 -7.95 -2.74 18.51
N LEU A 62 -8.20 -3.95 19.02
CA LEU A 62 -8.65 -4.17 20.40
C LEU A 62 -7.65 -3.59 21.42
N ALA A 63 -6.35 -3.82 21.23
CA ALA A 63 -5.31 -3.28 22.08
C ALA A 63 -5.31 -1.74 22.09
N VAL A 64 -5.60 -1.08 20.96
CA VAL A 64 -5.77 0.38 20.94
C VAL A 64 -6.96 0.82 21.79
N ALA A 65 -8.10 0.14 21.65
CA ALA A 65 -9.33 0.48 22.37
C ALA A 65 -9.18 0.30 23.89
N VAL A 66 -8.42 -0.71 24.33
CA VAL A 66 -8.13 -0.96 25.75
C VAL A 66 -7.09 0.03 26.29
N ALA A 67 -6.04 0.32 25.53
CA ALA A 67 -4.92 1.15 26.01
C ALA A 67 -5.19 2.65 26.02
N ASN A 68 -6.25 3.12 25.35
CA ASN A 68 -6.48 4.54 25.12
C ASN A 68 -7.93 4.93 25.44
N PRO A 69 -8.15 6.09 26.08
CA PRO A 69 -9.51 6.53 26.39
C PRO A 69 -10.31 6.79 25.12
N LEU A 70 -11.54 6.26 25.08
CA LEU A 70 -12.50 6.46 24.00
C LEU A 70 -13.11 7.87 24.11
N ARG A 71 -12.57 8.81 23.34
CA ARG A 71 -12.99 10.23 23.38
C ARG A 71 -14.03 10.59 22.33
N ALA A 72 -14.19 9.74 21.31
CA ALA A 72 -15.09 9.99 20.20
C ALA A 72 -16.57 9.77 20.58
N PRO A 73 -17.51 10.52 19.99
CA PRO A 73 -18.94 10.27 20.16
C PRO A 73 -19.32 8.87 19.66
N LEU A 74 -20.49 8.35 20.07
CA LEU A 74 -20.92 6.99 19.68
C LEU A 74 -20.94 6.82 18.15
N ARG A 75 -21.43 7.81 17.40
CA ARG A 75 -21.45 7.80 15.94
C ARG A 75 -20.07 7.58 15.33
N ASP A 76 -19.06 8.30 15.79
CA ASP A 76 -17.69 8.21 15.26
C ASP A 76 -17.02 6.89 15.67
N ARG A 77 -17.36 6.35 16.86
CA ARG A 77 -16.91 5.02 17.30
C ARG A 77 -17.51 3.92 16.43
N CYS A 78 -18.82 3.98 16.16
CA CYS A 78 -19.48 3.07 15.23
C CYS A 78 -18.87 3.17 13.83
N GLY A 79 -18.62 4.39 13.34
CA GLY A 79 -17.93 4.62 12.07
C GLY A 79 -16.52 4.04 12.05
N ALA A 80 -15.74 4.20 13.12
CA ALA A 80 -14.42 3.61 13.25
C ALA A 80 -14.48 2.08 13.21
N ILE A 81 -15.42 1.45 13.94
CA ILE A 81 -15.62 0.00 13.93
C ILE A 81 -15.99 -0.48 12.52
N LEU A 82 -16.89 0.21 11.82
CA LEU A 82 -17.24 -0.13 10.43
C LEU A 82 -16.03 -0.01 9.50
N ILE A 83 -15.17 0.99 9.68
CA ILE A 83 -13.92 1.13 8.91
C ILE A 83 -12.95 -0.01 9.22
N LEU A 84 -12.84 -0.43 10.48
CA LEU A 84 -12.02 -1.58 10.87
C LEU A 84 -12.50 -2.84 10.15
N LEU A 85 -13.81 -3.13 10.23
CA LEU A 85 -14.43 -4.29 9.60
C LEU A 85 -14.27 -4.25 8.08
N ALA A 86 -14.49 -3.09 7.45
CA ALA A 86 -14.25 -2.89 6.03
C ALA A 86 -12.78 -3.14 5.67
N GLY A 87 -11.83 -2.65 6.45
CA GLY A 87 -10.40 -2.92 6.23
C GLY A 87 -10.02 -4.40 6.36
N MET A 88 -10.73 -5.16 7.20
CA MET A 88 -10.49 -6.60 7.36
C MET A 88 -11.14 -7.46 6.26
N LEU A 89 -12.20 -6.97 5.61
CA LEU A 89 -12.97 -7.76 4.65
C LEU A 89 -12.13 -8.33 3.49
N PRO A 90 -11.20 -7.58 2.86
CA PRO A 90 -10.30 -8.12 1.84
C PRO A 90 -9.38 -9.24 2.34
N LEU A 91 -8.96 -9.20 3.62
CA LEU A 91 -8.09 -10.22 4.21
C LEU A 91 -8.83 -11.54 4.39
N VAL A 92 -10.13 -11.47 4.71
CA VAL A 92 -11.00 -12.64 4.77
C VAL A 92 -11.19 -13.24 3.38
N GLU A 93 -11.33 -12.41 2.34
CA GLU A 93 -11.46 -12.89 0.96
C GLU A 93 -10.18 -13.58 0.47
N GLY A 94 -9.02 -12.96 0.63
CA GLY A 94 -7.74 -13.55 0.24
C GLY A 94 -6.54 -12.71 0.68
N VAL A 95 -5.48 -13.37 1.14
CA VAL A 95 -4.25 -12.68 1.57
C VAL A 95 -3.41 -12.29 0.36
N GLY A 96 -3.10 -11.00 0.27
CA GLY A 96 -2.24 -10.40 -0.74
C GLY A 96 -1.86 -8.98 -0.33
N LEU A 97 -1.02 -8.33 -1.13
CA LEU A 97 -0.51 -6.99 -0.79
C LEU A 97 -1.64 -5.96 -0.58
N LEU A 98 -2.68 -5.99 -1.43
CA LEU A 98 -3.81 -5.06 -1.34
C LEU A 98 -4.69 -5.31 -0.10
N SER A 99 -4.89 -6.58 0.29
CA SER A 99 -5.67 -6.90 1.47
C SER A 99 -4.93 -6.59 2.77
N VAL A 100 -3.63 -6.88 2.84
CA VAL A 100 -2.79 -6.51 4.00
C VAL A 100 -2.72 -4.99 4.17
N THR A 101 -2.50 -4.24 3.08
CA THR A 101 -2.46 -2.78 3.16
C THR A 101 -3.79 -2.18 3.59
N SER A 102 -4.92 -2.65 3.04
CA SER A 102 -6.25 -2.20 3.47
C SER A 102 -6.54 -2.54 4.94
N GLY A 103 -6.13 -3.71 5.44
CA GLY A 103 -6.22 -4.05 6.85
C GLY A 103 -5.41 -3.13 7.76
N ILE A 104 -4.16 -2.83 7.39
CA ILE A 104 -3.29 -1.91 8.14
C ILE A 104 -3.91 -0.50 8.18
N PHE A 105 -4.34 0.03 7.03
CA PHE A 105 -5.00 1.34 6.97
C PHE A 105 -6.31 1.36 7.74
N GLY A 106 -7.13 0.30 7.67
CA GLY A 106 -8.37 0.17 8.43
C GLY A 106 -8.11 0.18 9.94
N THR A 107 -7.09 -0.52 10.41
CA THR A 107 -6.68 -0.54 11.82
C THR A 107 -6.16 0.82 12.29
N ALA A 108 -5.38 1.50 11.45
CA ALA A 108 -4.87 2.84 11.76
C ALA A 108 -5.97 3.91 11.76
N LEU A 109 -6.92 3.85 10.82
CA LEU A 109 -8.09 4.72 10.78
C LEU A 109 -9.02 4.46 11.95
N PHE A 110 -9.20 3.20 12.36
CA PHE A 110 -9.91 2.86 13.59
C PHE A 110 -9.27 3.51 14.81
N ALA A 111 -7.95 3.38 14.96
CA ALA A 111 -7.20 3.98 16.06
C ALA A 111 -7.32 5.51 16.11
N ALA A 112 -7.36 6.17 14.94
CA ALA A 112 -7.60 7.60 14.83
C ALA A 112 -9.07 7.97 15.13
N GLY A 113 -10.02 7.18 14.62
CA GLY A 113 -11.46 7.40 14.74
C GLY A 113 -11.98 7.32 16.17
N ILE A 114 -11.61 6.28 16.93
CA ILE A 114 -12.02 6.13 18.35
C ILE A 114 -11.51 7.26 19.27
N ARG A 115 -10.54 8.03 18.76
CA ARG A 115 -9.95 9.19 19.42
C ARG A 115 -10.52 10.53 18.99
N GLY A 116 -11.47 10.54 18.05
CA GLY A 116 -12.12 11.75 17.56
C GLY A 116 -11.34 12.47 16.46
N ALA A 117 -10.44 11.80 15.73
CA ALA A 117 -9.77 12.43 14.59
C ALA A 117 -10.76 12.80 13.47
N PHE A 118 -11.83 12.03 13.29
CA PHE A 118 -12.82 12.25 12.23
C PHE A 118 -13.54 13.61 12.37
N SER A 119 -13.83 14.04 13.60
CA SER A 119 -14.44 15.34 13.85
C SER A 119 -13.51 16.52 13.56
N GLN A 120 -12.19 16.28 13.44
CA GLN A 120 -11.19 17.29 13.08
C GLN A 120 -11.01 17.44 11.56
N GLY A 121 -11.71 16.62 10.76
CA GLY A 121 -11.65 16.64 9.30
C GLY A 121 -10.69 15.61 8.68
N VAL A 122 -10.76 15.48 7.35
CA VAL A 122 -10.04 14.45 6.59
C VAL A 122 -8.53 14.68 6.60
N ARG A 123 -8.07 15.93 6.49
CA ARG A 123 -6.63 16.26 6.44
C ARG A 123 -5.92 15.90 7.74
N SER A 124 -6.50 16.28 8.89
CA SER A 124 -5.95 15.99 10.22
C SER A 124 -6.00 14.49 10.52
N THR A 125 -7.06 13.80 10.11
CA THR A 125 -7.14 12.34 10.16
C THR A 125 -6.02 11.68 9.34
N GLY A 126 -5.79 12.14 8.11
CA GLY A 126 -4.73 11.62 7.25
C GLY A 126 -3.32 11.80 7.84
N LEU A 127 -3.02 12.99 8.36
CA LEU A 127 -1.76 13.26 9.07
C LEU A 127 -1.60 12.39 10.32
N THR A 128 -2.69 12.17 11.04
CA THR A 128 -2.72 11.32 12.24
C THR A 128 -2.38 9.87 11.91
N VAL A 129 -2.98 9.33 10.85
CA VAL A 129 -2.72 7.98 10.34
C VAL A 129 -1.29 7.87 9.80
N GLY A 130 -0.84 8.85 9.00
CA GLY A 130 0.52 8.87 8.46
C GLY A 130 1.58 8.89 9.57
N ASN A 131 1.41 9.72 10.60
CA ASN A 131 2.29 9.75 11.76
C ASN A 131 2.28 8.42 12.53
N LEU A 132 1.11 7.79 12.70
CA LEU A 132 1.03 6.49 13.36
C LEU A 132 1.82 5.41 12.60
N LEU A 133 1.65 5.33 11.28
CA LEU A 133 2.26 4.28 10.46
C LEU A 133 3.76 4.50 10.24
N VAL A 134 4.20 5.75 10.04
CA VAL A 134 5.60 6.06 9.70
C VAL A 134 6.44 6.28 10.95
N VAL A 135 5.95 7.06 11.92
CA VAL A 135 6.74 7.45 13.11
C VAL A 135 6.51 6.48 14.26
N GLY A 136 5.32 5.90 14.37
CA GLY A 136 4.91 5.06 15.49
C GLY A 136 5.87 3.90 15.80
N PRO A 137 6.24 3.04 14.82
CA PRO A 137 7.10 1.87 15.09
C PRO A 137 8.47 2.25 15.69
N PHE A 138 9.02 3.40 15.30
CA PHE A 138 10.33 3.87 15.78
C PHE A 138 10.27 4.57 17.15
N ARG A 139 9.06 4.73 17.74
CA ARG A 139 8.90 5.39 19.05
C ARG A 139 9.17 4.47 20.24
N LEU A 140 9.29 3.16 20.02
CA LEU A 140 9.59 2.21 21.08
C LEU A 140 10.86 2.58 21.85
N ILE A 141 11.95 2.85 21.13
CA ILE A 141 13.26 3.18 21.72
C ILE A 141 13.22 4.46 22.57
N PRO A 142 12.80 5.64 22.06
CA PRO A 142 12.78 6.87 22.85
C PRO A 142 11.77 6.83 24.01
N ASP A 143 10.65 6.12 23.86
CA ASP A 143 9.68 5.99 24.95
C ASP A 143 10.23 5.10 26.08
N LEU A 144 10.90 3.98 25.75
CA LEU A 144 11.56 3.14 26.75
C LEU A 144 12.65 3.90 27.52
N ALA A 145 13.45 4.73 26.84
CA ALA A 145 14.45 5.59 27.46
C ALA A 145 13.84 6.65 28.40
N THR A 146 12.64 7.16 28.07
CA THR A 146 11.93 8.12 28.95
C THR A 146 11.29 7.42 30.14
N ILE A 147 10.82 6.18 29.97
CA ILE A 147 10.20 5.37 31.03
C ILE A 147 11.24 4.96 32.07
N SER A 148 12.46 4.56 31.66
CA SER A 148 13.53 4.20 32.58
C SER A 148 13.94 5.35 33.52
N GLN A 149 13.81 6.59 33.06
CA GLN A 149 14.10 7.80 33.86
C GLN A 149 13.03 8.15 34.91
N ARG A 150 11.84 7.52 34.89
CA ARG A 150 10.67 7.92 35.72
C ARG A 150 10.27 6.92 36.82
N ILE A 151 10.95 5.77 36.92
CA ILE A 151 10.62 4.75 37.93
C ILE A 151 11.34 5.09 39.25
N PRO A 152 10.64 5.22 40.40
CA PRO A 152 11.20 5.69 41.66
C PRO A 152 11.93 4.60 42.47
N LEU A 153 12.64 3.67 41.81
CA LEU A 153 13.43 2.61 42.45
C LEU A 153 14.83 3.11 42.88
N ARG A 154 14.88 4.34 43.40
CA ARG A 154 16.06 5.20 43.35
C ARG A 154 17.00 5.13 44.56
N ARG A 155 17.03 4.07 45.37
CA ARG A 155 17.91 4.08 46.57
C ARG A 155 18.80 2.87 46.85
N LEU A 156 18.67 1.74 46.15
CA LEU A 156 19.57 0.59 46.40
C LEU A 156 20.21 -0.04 45.15
N THR A 157 19.79 0.32 43.93
CA THR A 157 20.22 -0.36 42.69
C THR A 157 20.82 0.53 41.59
N GLU A 158 21.10 1.81 41.87
CA GLU A 158 21.53 2.80 40.85
C GLU A 158 22.85 2.44 40.12
N ARG A 159 23.80 1.76 40.76
CA ARG A 159 25.07 1.36 40.11
C ARG A 159 24.97 0.05 39.31
N LEU A 160 24.13 -0.88 39.72
CA LEU A 160 23.99 -2.19 39.07
C LEU A 160 22.97 -2.16 37.93
N GLN A 161 21.85 -1.44 38.07
CA GLN A 161 20.81 -1.38 37.03
C GLN A 161 21.13 -0.44 35.86
N ALA A 162 21.78 0.70 36.12
CA ALA A 162 22.20 1.61 35.04
C ALA A 162 23.29 0.98 34.16
N SER A 163 24.14 0.14 34.75
CA SER A 163 25.13 -0.64 34.02
C SER A 163 24.46 -1.83 33.32
N LEU A 164 23.70 -2.68 34.02
CA LEU A 164 23.09 -3.86 33.40
C LEU A 164 22.10 -3.52 32.28
N LEU A 165 21.15 -2.60 32.47
CA LEU A 165 20.14 -2.27 31.45
C LEU A 165 20.71 -1.37 30.34
N GLY A 166 21.72 -0.55 30.67
CA GLY A 166 22.47 0.26 29.72
C GLY A 166 23.37 -0.57 28.80
N TRP A 167 23.85 -1.73 29.29
CA TRP A 167 24.60 -2.71 28.50
C TRP A 167 23.70 -3.78 27.88
N LEU A 168 22.51 -4.07 28.42
CA LEU A 168 21.60 -5.09 27.90
C LEU A 168 21.13 -4.76 26.49
N VAL A 169 20.72 -3.52 26.20
CA VAL A 169 20.25 -3.14 24.86
C VAL A 169 21.39 -3.16 23.83
N PRO A 170 22.59 -2.59 24.10
CA PRO A 170 23.75 -2.75 23.23
C PRO A 170 24.22 -4.20 23.08
N LEU A 171 24.23 -5.01 24.15
CA LEU A 171 24.61 -6.43 24.09
C LEU A 171 23.60 -7.24 23.29
N LEU A 172 22.31 -7.00 23.46
CA LEU A 172 21.26 -7.72 22.74
C LEU A 172 21.27 -7.33 21.25
N LEU A 173 21.50 -6.05 20.92
CA LEU A 173 21.74 -5.62 19.54
C LEU A 173 23.07 -6.16 19.00
N CYS A 174 24.14 -6.19 19.79
CA CYS A 174 25.44 -6.71 19.38
C CYS A 174 25.37 -8.23 19.14
N CYS A 175 24.69 -8.98 20.00
CA CYS A 175 24.40 -10.41 19.81
C CYS A 175 23.50 -10.63 18.58
N LEU A 176 22.48 -9.79 18.36
CA LEU A 176 21.65 -9.82 17.15
C LEU A 176 22.51 -9.62 15.90
N PHE A 177 23.34 -8.56 15.87
CA PHE A 177 24.25 -8.27 14.75
C PHE A 177 25.32 -9.34 14.57
N ALA A 178 25.89 -9.86 15.65
CA ALA A 178 26.88 -10.94 15.61
C ALA A 178 26.27 -12.23 15.06
N SER A 179 25.04 -12.59 15.46
CA SER A 179 24.34 -13.76 14.91
C SER A 179 23.98 -13.58 13.42
N LEU A 180 23.55 -12.37 13.02
CA LEU A 180 23.33 -12.02 11.62
C LEU A 180 24.62 -12.13 10.80
N PHE A 181 25.74 -11.62 11.32
CA PHE A 181 27.03 -11.69 10.66
C PHE A 181 27.61 -13.11 10.60
N ALA A 182 27.40 -13.93 11.65
CA ALA A 182 27.76 -15.34 11.64
C ALA A 182 26.96 -16.11 10.59
N SER A 183 25.64 -15.91 10.53
CA SER A 183 24.78 -16.58 9.53
C SER A 183 25.09 -16.16 8.08
N ALA A 184 25.65 -14.96 7.88
CA ALA A 184 25.97 -14.43 6.56
C ALA A 184 27.45 -14.62 6.16
N ASN A 185 28.33 -15.04 7.07
CA ASN A 185 29.77 -15.14 6.81
C ASN A 185 30.41 -16.36 7.52
N PRO A 186 30.81 -17.41 6.77
CA PRO A 186 31.33 -18.65 7.34
C PRO A 186 32.68 -18.51 8.07
N ILE A 187 33.41 -17.41 7.86
CA ILE A 187 34.66 -17.11 8.62
C ILE A 187 34.33 -16.66 10.05
N ILE A 188 33.23 -15.90 10.21
CA ILE A 188 32.78 -15.40 11.52
C ILE A 188 32.16 -16.56 12.33
N ASP A 189 31.45 -17.46 11.66
CA ASP A 189 30.90 -18.69 12.25
C ASP A 189 32.01 -19.59 12.83
N ALA A 190 33.10 -19.80 12.08
CA ALA A 190 34.27 -20.56 12.55
C ALA A 190 34.96 -19.88 13.76
N TRP A 191 35.10 -18.55 13.76
CA TRP A 191 35.70 -17.82 14.87
C TRP A 191 34.83 -17.82 16.14
N LEU A 192 33.51 -17.89 16.00
CA LEU A 192 32.58 -18.01 17.13
C LEU A 192 32.56 -19.44 17.69
N ALA A 193 32.75 -20.46 16.86
CA ALA A 193 32.83 -21.86 17.27
C ALA A 193 34.08 -22.18 18.10
N ASP A 194 35.21 -21.49 17.86
CA ASP A 194 36.46 -21.65 18.61
C ASP A 194 36.45 -20.96 20.00
N LEU A 195 35.43 -20.12 20.28
CA LEU A 195 35.25 -19.49 21.58
C LEU A 195 34.42 -20.43 22.47
N GLU A 196 35.09 -21.26 23.29
CA GLU A 196 34.46 -22.19 24.25
C GLU A 196 33.63 -21.44 25.33
N TRP A 197 32.49 -20.87 24.96
CA TRP A 197 31.53 -20.28 25.87
C TRP A 197 30.32 -21.20 25.97
N SER A 198 30.36 -22.14 26.90
CA SER A 198 29.25 -23.03 27.27
C SER A 198 28.14 -22.29 28.05
N ILE A 199 27.63 -21.20 27.48
CA ILE A 199 26.22 -20.86 27.68
C ILE A 199 25.48 -21.87 26.80
N PRO A 200 24.38 -22.51 27.26
CA PRO A 200 23.49 -23.16 26.32
C PRO A 200 23.03 -22.06 25.39
N ALA A 201 23.64 -21.99 24.19
CA ALA A 201 23.12 -21.24 23.08
C ALA A 201 21.78 -21.88 22.81
N ALA A 202 20.75 -21.44 23.54
CA ALA A 202 19.39 -21.67 23.14
C ALA A 202 19.37 -21.23 21.68
N ASP A 203 18.96 -22.13 20.79
CA ASP A 203 18.75 -21.89 19.37
C ASP A 203 17.78 -20.71 19.20
N LEU A 204 18.27 -19.50 19.47
CA LEU A 204 17.57 -18.26 19.32
C LEU A 204 17.64 -17.99 17.84
N ASP A 205 16.66 -18.55 17.14
CA ASP A 205 16.40 -18.26 15.74
C ASP A 205 16.40 -16.73 15.55
N THR A 206 17.48 -16.22 14.95
CA THR A 206 17.71 -14.79 14.76
C THR A 206 16.56 -14.15 13.99
N LEU A 207 15.93 -14.90 13.08
CA LEU A 207 14.76 -14.46 12.34
C LEU A 207 13.54 -14.28 13.26
N ARG A 208 13.38 -15.18 14.24
CA ARG A 208 12.35 -15.07 15.27
C ARG A 208 12.58 -13.86 16.17
N LEU A 209 13.83 -13.61 16.58
CA LEU A 209 14.16 -12.43 17.40
C LEU A 209 13.86 -11.12 16.65
N LEU A 210 14.19 -11.06 15.36
CA LEU A 210 13.84 -9.92 14.49
C LEU A 210 12.32 -9.77 14.38
N ALA A 211 11.58 -10.86 14.16
CA ALA A 211 10.13 -10.86 14.08
C ALA A 211 9.49 -10.30 15.37
N TRP A 212 10.00 -10.69 16.54
CA TRP A 212 9.57 -10.14 17.82
C TRP A 212 9.84 -8.65 17.94
N GLY A 213 11.01 -8.18 17.51
CA GLY A 213 11.35 -6.76 17.47
C GLY A 213 10.38 -5.95 16.60
N ILE A 214 10.02 -6.47 15.42
CA ILE A 214 9.06 -5.84 14.51
C ILE A 214 7.66 -5.84 15.11
N LEU A 215 7.17 -6.99 15.59
CA LEU A 215 5.85 -7.13 16.18
C LEU A 215 5.68 -6.23 17.41
N LEU A 216 6.68 -6.16 18.27
CA LEU A 216 6.68 -5.29 19.44
C LEU A 216 6.67 -3.81 19.05
N SER A 217 7.45 -3.43 18.04
CA SER A 217 7.50 -2.05 17.53
C SER A 217 6.15 -1.62 16.95
N VAL A 218 5.51 -2.49 16.15
CA VAL A 218 4.17 -2.25 15.61
C VAL A 218 3.13 -2.20 16.74
N ALA A 219 3.12 -3.17 17.66
CA ALA A 219 2.20 -3.18 18.80
C ALA A 219 2.35 -1.91 19.65
N TRP A 220 3.59 -1.49 19.92
CA TRP A 220 3.89 -0.28 20.68
C TRP A 220 3.34 0.98 20.02
N ALA A 221 3.50 1.13 18.71
CA ALA A 221 2.99 2.27 17.94
C ALA A 221 1.48 2.48 18.16
N PHE A 222 0.72 1.39 18.10
CA PHE A 222 -0.73 1.38 18.24
C PHE A 222 -1.19 1.54 19.69
N VAL A 223 -0.53 0.87 20.64
CA VAL A 223 -0.83 1.00 22.09
C VAL A 223 -0.52 2.41 22.62
N THR A 224 0.53 3.06 22.09
CA THR A 224 0.91 4.43 22.45
C THR A 224 0.35 5.50 21.53
N ALA A 225 -0.60 5.14 20.65
CA ALA A 225 -1.24 6.04 19.70
C ALA A 225 -1.58 7.40 20.32
N ARG A 226 -2.06 7.44 21.57
CA ARG A 226 -2.30 8.69 22.33
C ARG A 226 -1.19 9.74 22.15
N ARG A 227 0.05 9.35 22.43
CA ARG A 227 1.22 10.25 22.45
C ARG A 227 1.69 10.59 21.04
N VAL A 228 1.67 9.61 20.14
CA VAL A 228 2.08 9.78 18.75
C VAL A 228 1.17 10.79 18.04
N MET A 229 -0.15 10.69 18.24
CA MET A 229 -1.09 11.57 17.55
C MET A 229 -1.30 12.92 18.25
N ALA A 230 -1.02 13.06 19.56
CA ALA A 230 -1.15 14.35 20.25
C ALA A 230 -0.11 15.39 19.79
N ARG A 231 1.06 14.95 19.29
CA ARG A 231 2.11 15.84 18.76
C ARG A 231 1.92 16.23 17.29
N GLY A 232 1.16 15.46 16.52
CA GLY A 232 0.78 15.82 15.15
C GLY A 232 -0.31 16.92 15.07
N GLN A 233 -0.84 17.34 16.22
CA GLN A 233 -1.91 18.33 16.37
C GLN A 233 -1.42 19.72 16.79
N GLY A 234 -0.10 19.93 16.91
CA GLY A 234 0.44 21.28 17.10
C GLY A 234 0.12 22.16 15.88
N PRO A 235 -0.21 23.45 16.05
CA PRO A 235 -0.45 24.38 14.95
C PRO A 235 0.89 24.70 14.27
N GLY A 236 1.38 23.75 13.47
CA GLY A 236 2.61 23.86 12.71
C GLY A 236 2.28 23.83 11.22
N ASN A 237 2.40 24.96 10.56
CA ASN A 237 2.29 25.14 9.12
C ASN A 237 3.27 24.21 8.38
N PHE A 238 2.84 22.99 8.05
CA PHE A 238 3.52 22.10 7.10
C PHE A 238 2.95 22.23 5.69
N VAL A 239 2.81 23.48 5.25
CA VAL A 239 3.08 23.81 3.87
C VAL A 239 4.29 24.72 3.98
N PRO A 240 5.48 24.36 3.46
CA PRO A 240 6.48 25.37 3.17
C PRO A 240 5.77 26.34 2.22
N ALA A 241 5.28 27.47 2.76
CA ALA A 241 4.94 28.58 1.91
C ALA A 241 6.25 28.91 1.21
N LEU A 242 6.31 28.62 -0.10
CA LEU A 242 7.46 29.02 -0.90
C LEU A 242 7.73 30.50 -0.57
N PRO A 243 8.98 30.87 -0.27
CA PRO A 243 9.31 32.26 -0.01
C PRO A 243 8.72 33.12 -1.13
N PRO A 244 8.06 34.26 -0.84
CA PRO A 244 7.45 35.11 -1.87
C PRO A 244 8.45 35.53 -2.96
N THR A 245 9.75 35.51 -2.65
CA THR A 245 10.88 35.71 -3.57
C THR A 245 11.08 34.57 -4.59
N VAL A 246 10.82 33.31 -4.25
CA VAL A 246 10.91 32.17 -5.20
C VAL A 246 9.66 32.11 -6.09
N ALA A 247 8.49 32.42 -5.52
CA ALA A 247 7.23 32.49 -6.26
C ALA A 247 7.21 33.64 -7.29
N THR A 248 7.82 34.79 -6.97
CA THR A 248 7.98 35.93 -7.89
C THR A 248 9.08 35.71 -8.93
N GLY A 249 10.15 34.98 -8.59
CA GLY A 249 11.20 34.57 -9.54
C GLY A 249 10.67 33.71 -10.68
N LEU A 250 9.99 32.59 -10.37
CA LEU A 250 9.36 31.72 -11.38
C LEU A 250 8.27 32.41 -12.20
N ASN A 251 7.55 33.38 -11.62
CA ASN A 251 6.49 34.13 -12.32
C ASN A 251 7.02 35.09 -13.39
N ARG A 252 8.32 35.45 -13.36
CA ARG A 252 8.96 36.25 -14.42
C ARG A 252 9.38 35.43 -15.63
N TRP A 253 9.61 34.12 -15.48
CA TRP A 253 10.04 33.23 -16.57
C TRP A 253 8.87 32.52 -17.27
N ILE A 254 7.73 32.36 -16.59
CA ILE A 254 6.51 31.74 -17.13
C ILE A 254 5.55 32.85 -17.57
N ASP A 255 5.85 33.47 -18.71
CA ASP A 255 4.98 34.47 -19.33
C ASP A 255 3.76 33.79 -20.01
N ALA A 256 2.62 34.49 -20.07
CA ALA A 256 1.41 34.00 -20.73
C ALA A 256 1.66 33.60 -22.20
N SER A 257 2.59 34.30 -22.85
CA SER A 257 3.05 34.04 -24.22
C SER A 257 3.80 32.71 -24.35
N LEU A 258 4.66 32.38 -23.38
CA LEU A 258 5.35 31.08 -23.33
C LEU A 258 4.34 29.96 -23.09
N VAL A 259 3.41 30.18 -22.15
CA VAL A 259 2.35 29.21 -21.86
C VAL A 259 1.53 28.89 -23.11
N LEU A 260 1.11 29.92 -23.84
CA LEU A 260 0.34 29.79 -25.07
C LEU A 260 1.12 29.04 -26.17
N ARG A 261 2.39 29.41 -26.41
CA ARG A 261 3.22 28.79 -27.45
C ARG A 261 3.48 27.30 -27.16
N SER A 262 3.81 26.96 -25.92
CA SER A 262 3.99 25.56 -25.51
C SER A 262 2.69 24.77 -25.69
N LEU A 263 1.55 25.35 -25.32
CA LEU A 263 0.25 24.70 -25.43
C LEU A 263 -0.16 24.45 -26.90
N ILE A 264 0.13 25.39 -27.81
CA ILE A 264 -0.07 25.19 -29.25
C ILE A 264 0.80 24.05 -29.78
N LEU A 265 2.10 24.05 -29.46
CA LEU A 265 3.03 23.01 -29.91
C LEU A 265 2.65 21.63 -29.37
N PHE A 266 2.22 21.55 -28.10
CA PHE A 266 1.75 20.28 -27.52
C PHE A 266 0.46 19.81 -28.19
N ASN A 267 -0.52 20.68 -28.41
CA ASN A 267 -1.74 20.29 -29.12
C ASN A 267 -1.45 19.76 -30.53
N LEU A 268 -0.47 20.34 -31.24
CA LEU A 268 -0.08 19.89 -32.57
C LEU A 268 0.60 18.51 -32.53
N LEU A 269 1.54 18.31 -31.60
CA LEU A 269 2.23 17.03 -31.43
C LEU A 269 1.25 15.89 -31.07
N PHE A 270 0.33 16.17 -30.15
CA PHE A 270 -0.68 15.21 -29.71
C PHE A 270 -1.75 14.97 -30.79
N ALA A 271 -2.10 15.98 -31.59
CA ALA A 271 -2.95 15.82 -32.77
C ALA A 271 -2.30 14.90 -33.81
N LEU A 272 -1.00 15.07 -34.07
CA LEU A 272 -0.25 14.22 -34.98
C LEU A 272 -0.29 12.76 -34.49
N GLN A 273 0.02 12.52 -33.21
CA GLN A 273 -0.05 11.18 -32.63
C GLN A 273 -1.46 10.58 -32.72
N SER A 274 -2.49 11.35 -32.35
CA SER A 274 -3.88 10.89 -32.42
C SER A 274 -4.31 10.58 -33.86
N GLY A 275 -3.84 11.35 -34.83
CA GLY A 275 -4.06 11.12 -36.25
C GLY A 275 -3.37 9.85 -36.76
N LEU A 276 -2.15 9.56 -36.30
CA LEU A 276 -1.48 8.30 -36.58
C LEU A 276 -2.24 7.13 -35.95
N ASP A 277 -2.67 7.25 -34.70
CA ASP A 277 -3.45 6.20 -34.04
C ASP A 277 -4.78 5.98 -34.78
N LEU A 278 -5.48 7.04 -35.22
CA LEU A 278 -6.70 6.91 -36.02
C LEU A 278 -6.44 6.19 -37.36
N ALA A 279 -5.37 6.54 -38.07
CA ALA A 279 -5.04 5.91 -39.35
C ALA A 279 -4.67 4.42 -39.21
N TYR A 280 -3.82 4.07 -38.23
CA TYR A 280 -3.29 2.71 -38.09
C TYR A 280 -4.17 1.78 -37.23
N LEU A 281 -4.83 2.27 -36.17
CA LEU A 281 -5.69 1.45 -35.32
C LEU A 281 -7.14 1.42 -35.80
N TRP A 282 -7.68 2.55 -36.25
CA TRP A 282 -9.11 2.66 -36.62
C TRP A 282 -9.35 2.55 -38.12
N GLY A 283 -8.36 2.95 -38.94
CA GLY A 283 -8.44 2.93 -40.41
C GLY A 283 -8.10 1.59 -41.07
N GLY A 284 -7.75 0.55 -40.30
CA GLY A 284 -7.48 -0.80 -40.82
C GLY A 284 -6.22 -0.92 -41.69
N VAL A 285 -5.31 0.07 -41.66
CA VAL A 285 -4.05 0.03 -42.41
C VAL A 285 -3.11 -0.99 -41.75
N ALA A 286 -2.74 -2.04 -42.50
CA ALA A 286 -1.80 -3.06 -42.04
C ALA A 286 -0.47 -2.41 -41.60
N LEU A 287 0.07 -2.89 -40.47
CA LEU A 287 1.39 -2.43 -39.99
C LEU A 287 2.43 -2.60 -41.13
N PRO A 288 3.35 -1.63 -41.31
CA PRO A 288 4.44 -1.77 -42.28
C PRO A 288 5.18 -3.10 -42.09
N SER A 289 5.50 -3.77 -43.20
CA SER A 289 6.16 -5.08 -43.21
C SER A 289 7.44 -5.05 -42.36
N GLY A 290 7.45 -5.77 -41.23
CA GLY A 290 8.60 -5.89 -40.33
C GLY A 290 8.41 -5.37 -38.89
N ILE A 291 7.29 -4.70 -38.57
CA ILE A 291 6.99 -4.26 -37.20
C ILE A 291 6.04 -5.23 -36.51
N THR A 292 6.51 -5.90 -35.46
CA THR A 292 5.64 -6.75 -34.61
C THR A 292 4.80 -5.90 -33.67
N TYR A 293 3.59 -6.37 -33.31
CA TYR A 293 2.73 -5.73 -32.31
C TYR A 293 3.45 -5.50 -30.97
N ALA A 294 4.39 -6.38 -30.60
CA ALA A 294 5.19 -6.24 -29.39
C ALA A 294 6.20 -5.08 -29.46
N SER A 295 6.88 -4.92 -30.60
CA SER A 295 7.78 -3.79 -30.83
C SER A 295 7.04 -2.45 -30.87
N TYR A 296 5.84 -2.44 -31.46
CA TYR A 296 4.97 -1.26 -31.53
C TYR A 296 4.42 -0.83 -30.16
N ALA A 297 4.10 -1.76 -29.26
CA ALA A 297 3.64 -1.46 -27.91
C ALA A 297 4.76 -0.93 -27.00
N HIS A 298 5.97 -1.52 -27.05
CA HIS A 298 7.07 -1.11 -26.17
C HIS A 298 7.82 0.16 -26.62
N ARG A 299 7.98 0.42 -27.94
CA ARG A 299 8.70 1.61 -28.42
C ARG A 299 7.87 2.90 -28.37
N GLY A 300 6.54 2.81 -28.44
CA GLY A 300 5.65 3.97 -28.40
C GLY A 300 5.34 4.46 -26.98
N ALA A 301 5.16 3.54 -26.02
CA ALA A 301 4.56 3.89 -24.73
C ALA A 301 5.44 4.78 -23.82
N TYR A 302 6.75 4.50 -23.73
CA TYR A 302 7.61 5.19 -22.75
C TYR A 302 7.81 6.70 -23.04
N PRO A 303 8.07 7.14 -24.28
CA PRO A 303 8.16 8.56 -24.60
C PRO A 303 6.82 9.29 -24.41
N LEU A 304 5.69 8.63 -24.72
CA LEU A 304 4.34 9.18 -24.58
C LEU A 304 3.92 9.38 -23.12
N ILE A 305 4.31 8.47 -22.22
CA ILE A 305 4.09 8.63 -20.78
C ILE A 305 4.92 9.79 -20.24
N LEU A 306 6.20 9.91 -20.64
CA LEU A 306 7.07 11.00 -20.21
C LEU A 306 6.56 12.36 -20.70
N THR A 307 6.12 12.46 -21.96
CA THR A 307 5.55 13.70 -22.50
C THR A 307 4.23 14.04 -21.84
N ALA A 308 3.36 13.07 -21.54
CA ALA A 308 2.10 13.26 -20.81
C ALA A 308 2.29 13.69 -19.33
N LEU A 309 3.36 13.23 -18.67
CA LEU A 309 3.70 13.66 -17.31
C LEU A 309 4.29 15.08 -17.28
N LEU A 310 5.20 15.41 -18.20
CA LEU A 310 5.75 16.76 -18.34
C LEU A 310 4.66 17.78 -18.70
N ALA A 311 3.77 17.36 -19.60
CA ALA A 311 2.51 17.99 -19.90
C ALA A 311 1.70 18.28 -18.62
N ALA A 312 1.31 17.26 -17.87
CA ALA A 312 0.50 17.41 -16.66
C ALA A 312 1.13 18.35 -15.62
N GLY A 313 2.45 18.27 -15.44
CA GLY A 313 3.23 19.20 -14.61
C GLY A 313 3.12 20.65 -15.10
N PHE A 314 3.23 20.87 -16.40
CA PHE A 314 3.08 22.19 -17.01
C PHE A 314 1.67 22.77 -16.82
N VAL A 315 0.61 21.97 -16.96
CA VAL A 315 -0.77 22.46 -16.75
C VAL A 315 -1.06 22.79 -15.29
N LEU A 316 -0.56 22.00 -14.34
CA LEU A 316 -0.71 22.32 -12.91
C LEU A 316 -0.02 23.65 -12.54
N VAL A 317 1.10 23.97 -13.20
CA VAL A 317 1.81 25.25 -13.02
C VAL A 317 1.10 26.40 -13.74
N ALA A 318 0.61 26.18 -14.96
CA ALA A 318 -0.03 27.21 -15.80
C ALA A 318 -1.45 27.60 -15.34
N LEU A 319 -2.20 26.67 -14.72
CA LEU A 319 -3.58 26.86 -14.23
C LEU A 319 -3.68 27.00 -12.70
N ARG A 320 -2.59 27.42 -12.05
CA ARG A 320 -2.62 27.77 -10.63
C ARG A 320 -3.57 28.96 -10.38
N PRO A 321 -4.29 29.01 -9.24
CA PRO A 321 -5.11 30.16 -8.87
C PRO A 321 -4.28 31.45 -8.90
N GLY A 322 -4.73 32.49 -9.60
CA GLY A 322 -3.99 33.74 -9.84
C GLY A 322 -2.97 33.71 -10.98
N GLY A 323 -2.93 32.64 -11.79
CA GLY A 323 -2.02 32.49 -12.93
C GLY A 323 -2.54 33.12 -14.24
N PRO A 324 -1.67 33.27 -15.27
CA PRO A 324 -2.02 33.90 -16.55
C PRO A 324 -3.15 33.18 -17.34
N GLY A 325 -3.46 31.93 -17.01
CA GLY A 325 -4.56 31.16 -17.59
C GLY A 325 -5.95 31.48 -17.04
N GLU A 326 -6.08 32.24 -15.95
CA GLU A 326 -7.38 32.53 -15.31
C GLU A 326 -8.22 33.54 -16.12
N GLY A 327 -7.59 34.43 -16.88
CA GLY A 327 -8.25 35.48 -17.66
C GLY A 327 -8.49 35.18 -19.15
N SER A 328 -7.72 34.29 -19.78
CA SER A 328 -7.76 34.09 -21.24
C SER A 328 -8.65 32.91 -21.66
N ARG A 329 -9.73 33.20 -22.41
CA ARG A 329 -10.63 32.17 -22.99
C ARG A 329 -9.89 31.21 -23.92
N THR A 330 -8.88 31.69 -24.65
CA THR A 330 -8.09 30.91 -25.61
C THR A 330 -7.20 29.88 -24.91
N ILE A 331 -6.49 30.27 -23.85
CA ILE A 331 -5.65 29.35 -23.06
C ILE A 331 -6.51 28.24 -22.46
N ARG A 332 -7.69 28.59 -21.92
CA ARG A 332 -8.62 27.61 -21.38
C ARG A 332 -9.12 26.62 -22.44
N GLY A 333 -9.48 27.11 -23.63
CA GLY A 333 -9.89 26.27 -24.76
C GLY A 333 -8.78 25.31 -25.21
N LEU A 334 -7.55 25.79 -25.31
CA LEU A 334 -6.39 24.97 -25.68
C LEU A 334 -6.02 23.94 -24.61
N VAL A 335 -6.25 24.22 -23.31
CA VAL A 335 -6.06 23.22 -22.26
C VAL A 335 -7.15 22.15 -22.34
N TYR A 336 -8.41 22.52 -22.58
CA TYR A 336 -9.48 21.54 -22.77
C TYR A 336 -9.22 20.62 -23.96
N LEU A 337 -8.81 21.19 -25.10
CA LEU A 337 -8.46 20.43 -26.29
C LEU A 337 -7.33 19.44 -26.00
N TRP A 338 -6.29 19.90 -25.33
CA TRP A 338 -5.13 19.08 -25.01
C TRP A 338 -5.41 17.99 -23.99
N ILE A 339 -6.21 18.24 -22.95
CA ILE A 339 -6.65 17.17 -22.04
C ILE A 339 -7.52 16.17 -22.81
N GLY A 340 -8.39 16.64 -23.70
CA GLY A 340 -9.17 15.78 -24.59
C GLY A 340 -8.29 14.86 -25.44
N GLN A 341 -7.22 15.40 -26.03
CA GLN A 341 -6.23 14.61 -26.76
C GLN A 341 -5.51 13.59 -25.87
N ASN A 342 -5.18 13.93 -24.63
CA ASN A 342 -4.59 12.97 -23.69
C ASN A 342 -5.57 11.83 -23.34
N VAL A 343 -6.86 12.13 -23.18
CA VAL A 343 -7.88 11.09 -23.01
C VAL A 343 -7.93 10.17 -24.24
N LEU A 344 -7.91 10.73 -25.45
CA LEU A 344 -7.84 9.95 -26.69
C LEU A 344 -6.59 9.07 -26.75
N LEU A 345 -5.42 9.57 -26.34
CA LEU A 345 -4.21 8.77 -26.27
C LEU A 345 -4.31 7.61 -25.28
N VAL A 346 -4.91 7.83 -24.12
CA VAL A 346 -5.17 6.74 -23.16
C VAL A 346 -6.09 5.69 -23.77
N VAL A 347 -7.13 6.10 -24.50
CA VAL A 347 -8.01 5.18 -25.23
C VAL A 347 -7.25 4.42 -26.32
N SER A 348 -6.41 5.09 -27.12
CA SER A 348 -5.55 4.44 -28.12
C SER A 348 -4.58 3.44 -27.50
N ALA A 349 -4.00 3.77 -26.33
CA ALA A 349 -3.11 2.87 -25.60
C ALA A 349 -3.86 1.65 -25.04
N LEU A 350 -5.09 1.84 -24.54
CA LEU A 350 -5.97 0.75 -24.11
C LEU A 350 -6.32 -0.20 -25.27
N LEU A 351 -6.69 0.33 -26.44
CA LEU A 351 -6.94 -0.46 -27.64
C LEU A 351 -5.70 -1.21 -28.10
N ARG A 352 -4.53 -0.59 -28.03
CA ARG A 352 -3.25 -1.24 -28.35
C ARG A 352 -2.95 -2.39 -27.39
N LEU A 353 -3.20 -2.21 -26.10
CA LEU A 353 -3.05 -3.29 -25.12
C LEU A 353 -4.07 -4.41 -25.35
N ASP A 354 -5.31 -4.07 -25.71
CA ASP A 354 -6.36 -5.05 -26.03
C ASP A 354 -5.99 -5.90 -27.26
N LEU A 355 -5.53 -5.28 -28.35
CA LEU A 355 -5.00 -5.98 -29.52
C LEU A 355 -3.78 -6.86 -29.17
N TYR A 356 -2.91 -6.35 -28.30
CA TYR A 356 -1.78 -7.14 -27.79
C TYR A 356 -2.28 -8.38 -27.06
N VAL A 357 -3.25 -8.25 -26.15
CA VAL A 357 -3.84 -9.36 -25.39
C VAL A 357 -4.59 -10.33 -26.31
N ALA A 358 -5.27 -9.83 -27.33
CA ALA A 358 -5.92 -10.65 -28.34
C ALA A 358 -4.93 -11.48 -29.17
N THR A 359 -3.66 -11.06 -29.26
CA THR A 359 -2.61 -11.77 -30.00
C THR A 359 -1.79 -12.70 -29.09
N TYR A 360 -1.46 -12.25 -27.88
CA TYR A 360 -0.48 -12.90 -27.00
C TYR A 360 -1.05 -13.34 -25.65
N SER A 361 -2.38 -13.46 -25.56
CA SER A 361 -3.15 -13.77 -24.34
C SER A 361 -2.96 -12.76 -23.20
N LEU A 362 -3.70 -12.95 -22.11
CA LEU A 362 -3.66 -12.07 -20.94
C LEU A 362 -2.60 -12.53 -19.95
N THR A 363 -1.92 -11.57 -19.33
CA THR A 363 -0.97 -11.81 -18.24
C THR A 363 -1.25 -10.89 -17.06
N LEU A 364 -0.71 -11.21 -15.87
CA LEU A 364 -0.88 -10.37 -14.67
C LEU A 364 -0.45 -8.90 -14.90
N PRO A 365 0.72 -8.60 -15.51
CA PRO A 365 1.11 -7.21 -15.76
C PRO A 365 0.18 -6.49 -16.75
N ARG A 366 -0.35 -7.19 -17.76
CA ARG A 366 -1.30 -6.61 -18.73
C ARG A 366 -2.65 -6.32 -18.06
N ALA A 367 -3.14 -7.21 -17.20
CA ALA A 367 -4.33 -6.97 -16.40
C ALA A 367 -4.15 -5.75 -15.47
N ALA A 368 -2.99 -5.64 -14.80
CA ALA A 368 -2.67 -4.47 -13.99
C ALA A 368 -2.57 -3.18 -14.84
N ALA A 369 -2.01 -3.26 -16.05
CA ALA A 369 -1.89 -2.11 -16.95
C ALA A 369 -3.27 -1.57 -17.38
N PHE A 370 -4.27 -2.42 -17.62
CA PHE A 370 -5.66 -1.97 -17.87
C PHE A 370 -6.21 -1.15 -16.70
N VAL A 371 -6.04 -1.63 -15.46
CA VAL A 371 -6.49 -0.93 -14.25
C VAL A 371 -5.78 0.42 -14.11
N TRP A 372 -4.46 0.46 -14.28
CA TRP A 372 -3.67 1.68 -14.18
C TRP A 372 -4.01 2.70 -15.27
N MET A 373 -4.15 2.27 -16.52
CA MET A 373 -4.58 3.15 -17.61
C MET A 373 -6.00 3.68 -17.38
N GLY A 374 -6.91 2.85 -16.85
CA GLY A 374 -8.24 3.28 -16.44
C GLY A 374 -8.20 4.36 -15.35
N LEU A 375 -7.34 4.19 -14.33
CA LEU A 375 -7.12 5.20 -13.29
C LEU A 375 -6.56 6.51 -13.84
N VAL A 376 -5.60 6.44 -14.76
CA VAL A 376 -5.05 7.64 -15.44
C VAL A 376 -6.14 8.35 -16.24
N GLY A 377 -6.92 7.60 -17.03
CA GLY A 377 -8.06 8.14 -17.78
C GLY A 377 -9.09 8.82 -16.88
N ALA A 378 -9.46 8.17 -15.77
CA ALA A 378 -10.36 8.75 -14.77
C ALA A 378 -9.78 10.03 -14.15
N GLY A 379 -8.47 10.07 -13.86
CA GLY A 379 -7.79 11.26 -13.36
C GLY A 379 -7.84 12.43 -14.35
N LEU A 380 -7.62 12.18 -15.64
CA LEU A 380 -7.76 13.19 -16.69
C LEU A 380 -9.20 13.71 -16.80
N ILE A 381 -10.19 12.82 -16.75
CA ILE A 381 -11.62 13.19 -16.73
C ILE A 381 -11.95 14.03 -15.49
N LEU A 382 -11.39 13.70 -14.32
CA LEU A 382 -11.55 14.51 -13.11
C LEU A 382 -10.90 15.90 -13.24
N ILE A 383 -9.79 16.03 -13.96
CA ILE A 383 -9.20 17.34 -14.26
C ILE A 383 -10.17 18.16 -15.12
N LEU A 384 -10.74 17.56 -16.17
CA LEU A 384 -11.77 18.21 -16.99
C LEU A 384 -12.96 18.66 -16.14
N ALA A 385 -13.49 17.76 -15.31
CA ALA A 385 -14.58 18.04 -14.39
C ALA A 385 -14.23 19.15 -13.40
N ARG A 386 -13.00 19.17 -12.88
CA ARG A 386 -12.51 20.21 -11.97
C ARG A 386 -12.54 21.59 -12.64
N ILE A 387 -12.06 21.70 -13.88
CA ILE A 387 -12.05 22.98 -14.62
C ILE A 387 -13.49 23.39 -14.99
N ALA A 388 -14.31 22.46 -15.47
CA ALA A 388 -15.68 22.72 -15.90
C ALA A 388 -16.59 23.13 -14.73
N LEU A 389 -16.47 22.44 -13.59
CA LEU A 389 -17.24 22.68 -12.37
C LEU A 389 -16.60 23.73 -11.45
N ARG A 390 -15.50 24.37 -11.87
CA ARG A 390 -14.72 25.35 -11.09
C ARG A 390 -14.39 24.89 -9.66
N ARG A 391 -14.03 23.61 -9.51
CA ARG A 391 -13.68 23.00 -8.22
C ARG A 391 -12.25 23.32 -7.80
N THR A 392 -12.00 23.22 -6.50
CA THR A 392 -10.66 23.45 -5.91
C THR A 392 -9.71 22.30 -6.20
N ASN A 393 -8.39 22.54 -6.10
CA ASN A 393 -7.38 21.49 -6.23
C ASN A 393 -7.51 20.42 -5.12
N THR A 394 -7.95 20.81 -3.93
CA THR A 394 -8.22 19.88 -2.82
C THR A 394 -9.32 18.88 -3.19
N TRP A 395 -10.36 19.34 -3.90
CA TRP A 395 -11.40 18.45 -4.40
C TRP A 395 -10.85 17.44 -5.41
N LEU A 396 -10.00 17.88 -6.33
CA LEU A 396 -9.38 17.00 -7.34
C LEU A 396 -8.50 15.93 -6.69
N ILE A 397 -7.68 16.31 -5.70
CA ILE A 397 -6.83 15.37 -4.95
C ILE A 397 -7.69 14.37 -4.17
N ALA A 398 -8.74 14.83 -3.50
CA ALA A 398 -9.65 13.96 -2.77
C ALA A 398 -10.40 12.99 -3.69
N ALA A 399 -10.88 13.47 -4.85
CA ALA A 399 -11.57 12.64 -5.84
C ALA A 399 -10.64 11.58 -6.45
N ASN A 400 -9.41 11.95 -6.84
CA ASN A 400 -8.41 10.99 -7.32
C ASN A 400 -8.03 9.98 -6.24
N GLY A 401 -7.81 10.44 -5.01
CA GLY A 401 -7.52 9.56 -3.87
C GLY A 401 -8.66 8.58 -3.59
N LEU A 402 -9.92 9.02 -3.70
CA LEU A 402 -11.09 8.17 -3.55
C LEU A 402 -11.20 7.12 -4.66
N ILE A 403 -11.04 7.52 -5.93
CA ILE A 403 -11.10 6.57 -7.06
C ILE A 403 -9.96 5.56 -6.96
N LEU A 404 -8.75 6.00 -6.63
CA LEU A 404 -7.60 5.12 -6.42
C LEU A 404 -7.87 4.13 -5.28
N ALA A 405 -8.27 4.62 -4.11
CA ALA A 405 -8.55 3.77 -2.95
C ALA A 405 -9.69 2.78 -3.24
N ALA A 406 -10.78 3.23 -3.86
CA ALA A 406 -11.90 2.38 -4.22
C ALA A 406 -11.52 1.30 -5.23
N THR A 407 -10.71 1.64 -6.24
CA THR A 407 -10.24 0.70 -7.26
C THR A 407 -9.32 -0.34 -6.65
N LEU A 408 -8.32 0.07 -5.87
CA LEU A 408 -7.40 -0.86 -5.19
C LEU A 408 -8.13 -1.76 -4.19
N TYR A 409 -9.10 -1.21 -3.46
CA TYR A 409 -9.94 -1.97 -2.54
C TYR A 409 -10.78 -3.01 -3.29
N ALA A 410 -11.41 -2.64 -4.41
CA ALA A 410 -12.16 -3.57 -5.25
C ALA A 410 -11.25 -4.68 -5.84
N CYS A 411 -10.06 -4.31 -6.33
CA CYS A 411 -9.07 -5.27 -6.84
C CYS A 411 -8.63 -6.29 -5.79
N ALA A 412 -8.65 -5.95 -4.49
CA ALA A 412 -8.30 -6.89 -3.44
C ALA A 412 -9.27 -8.09 -3.38
N PHE A 413 -10.53 -7.91 -3.77
CA PHE A 413 -11.53 -8.98 -3.82
C PHE A 413 -11.42 -9.85 -5.07
N VAL A 414 -10.86 -9.32 -6.15
CA VAL A 414 -10.80 -10.03 -7.44
C VAL A 414 -9.72 -11.11 -7.40
N ASN A 415 -10.09 -12.34 -7.75
CA ASN A 415 -9.13 -13.41 -8.02
C ASN A 415 -8.49 -13.20 -9.41
N VAL A 416 -7.50 -12.31 -9.50
CA VAL A 416 -6.86 -11.96 -10.78
C VAL A 416 -6.21 -13.19 -11.43
N VAL A 417 -5.63 -14.10 -10.64
CA VAL A 417 -5.04 -15.35 -11.15
C VAL A 417 -6.10 -16.22 -11.83
N GLY A 418 -7.20 -16.53 -11.14
CA GLY A 418 -8.30 -17.31 -11.71
C GLY A 418 -8.91 -16.62 -12.93
N PHE A 419 -9.10 -15.30 -12.88
CA PHE A 419 -9.60 -14.51 -14.00
C PHE A 419 -8.71 -14.61 -15.23
N VAL A 420 -7.38 -14.48 -15.08
CA VAL A 420 -6.42 -14.59 -16.19
C VAL A 420 -6.44 -15.99 -16.80
N ALA A 421 -6.44 -17.04 -15.96
CA ALA A 421 -6.47 -18.42 -16.43
C ALA A 421 -7.78 -18.73 -17.20
N ASP A 422 -8.93 -18.30 -16.66
CA ASP A 422 -10.24 -18.47 -17.29
C ASP A 422 -10.36 -17.69 -18.60
N TYR A 423 -9.86 -16.45 -18.63
CA TYR A 423 -9.83 -15.62 -19.83
C TYR A 423 -8.96 -16.29 -20.92
N ASN A 424 -7.76 -16.75 -20.57
CA ASN A 424 -6.84 -17.37 -21.53
C ASN A 424 -7.39 -18.67 -22.10
N LEU A 425 -8.06 -19.50 -21.27
CA LEU A 425 -8.74 -20.70 -21.75
C LEU A 425 -9.87 -20.35 -22.72
N ALA A 426 -10.73 -19.41 -22.34
CA ALA A 426 -11.83 -19.00 -23.20
C ALA A 426 -11.33 -18.35 -24.50
N HIS A 427 -10.24 -17.59 -24.44
CA HIS A 427 -9.60 -16.98 -25.59
C HIS A 427 -9.00 -18.04 -26.53
N SER A 428 -8.25 -19.02 -26.00
CA SER A 428 -7.72 -20.16 -26.75
C SER A 428 -8.81 -20.88 -27.54
N ARG A 429 -9.96 -21.16 -26.89
CA ARG A 429 -11.10 -21.82 -27.54
C ARG A 429 -11.71 -21.00 -28.68
N ARG A 430 -11.80 -19.67 -28.53
CA ARG A 430 -12.37 -18.78 -29.56
C ARG A 430 -11.41 -18.53 -30.72
N ALA A 431 -10.13 -18.38 -30.42
CA ALA A 431 -9.10 -18.02 -31.39
C ALA A 431 -8.46 -19.25 -32.08
N GLY A 432 -8.70 -20.46 -31.57
CA GLY A 432 -8.05 -21.68 -32.05
C GLY A 432 -6.55 -21.72 -31.74
N THR A 433 -6.08 -20.91 -30.79
CA THR A 433 -4.68 -20.87 -30.36
C THR A 433 -4.43 -21.83 -29.20
N PRO A 434 -3.23 -22.41 -29.05
CA PRO A 434 -2.94 -23.35 -27.97
C PRO A 434 -3.04 -22.66 -26.61
N PHE A 435 -3.69 -23.31 -25.65
CA PHE A 435 -3.73 -22.85 -24.27
C PHE A 435 -2.40 -23.16 -23.56
N ASP A 436 -1.74 -22.13 -23.03
CA ASP A 436 -0.50 -22.29 -22.27
C ASP A 436 -0.80 -22.73 -20.83
N ALA A 437 -0.93 -24.04 -20.64
CA ALA A 437 -1.21 -24.64 -19.33
C ALA A 437 -0.05 -24.47 -18.33
N TYR A 438 1.20 -24.44 -18.79
CA TYR A 438 2.36 -24.20 -17.92
C TYR A 438 2.34 -22.77 -17.38
N TYR A 439 2.02 -21.79 -18.22
CA TYR A 439 1.80 -20.43 -17.75
C TYR A 439 0.67 -20.37 -16.73
N ALA A 440 -0.49 -21.00 -17.01
CA ALA A 440 -1.61 -21.01 -16.08
C ALA A 440 -1.24 -21.60 -14.71
N LEU A 441 -0.55 -22.75 -14.67
CA LEU A 441 -0.08 -23.36 -13.42
C LEU A 441 0.97 -22.51 -12.70
N SER A 442 1.83 -21.79 -13.44
CA SER A 442 2.82 -20.88 -12.84
C SER A 442 2.20 -19.70 -12.07
N LEU A 443 0.94 -19.35 -12.36
CA LEU A 443 0.20 -18.31 -11.63
C LEU A 443 -0.23 -18.75 -10.21
N GLY A 444 -0.25 -20.06 -9.96
CA GLY A 444 -0.58 -20.65 -8.66
C GLY A 444 -1.88 -21.47 -8.65
N PRO A 445 -2.30 -21.95 -7.47
CA PRO A 445 -3.33 -22.98 -7.33
C PRO A 445 -4.74 -22.50 -7.76
N GLN A 446 -4.97 -21.19 -7.76
CA GLN A 446 -6.23 -20.59 -8.20
C GLN A 446 -6.50 -20.76 -9.71
N ALA A 447 -5.51 -21.18 -10.50
CA ALA A 447 -5.68 -21.49 -11.92
C ALA A 447 -6.09 -22.94 -12.20
N ILE A 448 -6.06 -23.83 -11.19
CA ILE A 448 -6.37 -25.27 -11.36
C ILE A 448 -7.73 -25.51 -12.05
N PRO A 449 -8.84 -24.85 -11.68
CA PRO A 449 -10.13 -25.10 -12.34
C PRO A 449 -10.14 -24.79 -13.85
N ALA A 450 -9.33 -23.84 -14.30
CA ALA A 450 -9.18 -23.56 -15.73
C ALA A 450 -8.38 -24.68 -16.42
N VAL A 451 -7.26 -25.09 -15.81
CA VAL A 451 -6.42 -26.17 -16.34
C VAL A 451 -7.17 -27.50 -16.40
N ASP A 452 -8.00 -27.81 -15.40
CA ASP A 452 -8.82 -29.02 -15.39
C ASP A 452 -9.85 -29.04 -16.52
N ARG A 453 -10.53 -27.90 -16.76
CA ARG A 453 -11.46 -27.76 -17.91
C ARG A 453 -10.75 -27.89 -19.25
N TRP A 454 -9.50 -27.46 -19.35
CA TRP A 454 -8.69 -27.70 -20.54
C TRP A 454 -8.29 -29.17 -20.69
N LEU A 455 -7.84 -29.82 -19.62
CA LEU A 455 -7.42 -31.23 -19.63
C LEU A 455 -8.53 -32.21 -20.03
N VAL A 456 -9.80 -31.88 -19.77
CA VAL A 456 -10.95 -32.69 -20.21
C VAL A 456 -11.11 -32.67 -21.73
N ASP A 457 -10.90 -31.51 -22.36
CA ASP A 457 -11.08 -31.30 -23.79
C ASP A 457 -9.87 -31.77 -24.62
N GLU A 458 -8.71 -31.90 -23.97
CA GLU A 458 -7.47 -32.29 -24.62
C GLU A 458 -7.50 -33.77 -25.05
N THR A 459 -6.94 -34.12 -26.21
CA THR A 459 -6.90 -35.50 -26.70
C THR A 459 -5.65 -36.25 -26.24
N THR A 460 -4.56 -35.53 -25.96
CA THR A 460 -3.27 -36.10 -25.56
C THR A 460 -2.95 -35.75 -24.11
N ARG A 461 -2.70 -36.76 -23.27
CA ARG A 461 -2.35 -36.55 -21.87
C ARG A 461 -0.97 -35.90 -21.74
N GLN A 462 -0.93 -34.64 -21.29
CA GLN A 462 0.32 -33.96 -20.98
C GLN A 462 0.78 -34.27 -19.55
N ASN A 463 1.60 -35.32 -19.40
CA ASN A 463 2.03 -35.83 -18.08
C ASN A 463 2.70 -34.77 -17.19
N GLY A 464 3.48 -33.84 -17.77
CA GLY A 464 4.11 -32.76 -17.01
C GLY A 464 3.09 -31.81 -16.38
N VAL A 465 2.07 -31.40 -17.14
CA VAL A 465 0.99 -30.53 -16.65
C VAL A 465 0.16 -31.26 -15.58
N VAL A 466 -0.15 -32.54 -15.80
CA VAL A 466 -0.88 -33.38 -14.84
C VAL A 466 -0.13 -33.50 -13.51
N ALA A 467 1.17 -33.78 -13.57
CA ALA A 467 2.01 -33.92 -12.38
C ALA A 467 2.07 -32.59 -11.60
N TRP A 468 2.37 -31.48 -12.28
CA TRP A 468 2.46 -30.17 -11.64
C TRP A 468 1.12 -29.71 -11.06
N ARG A 469 0.02 -29.92 -11.78
CA ARG A 469 -1.34 -29.65 -11.26
C ARG A 469 -1.62 -30.44 -9.99
N ASN A 470 -1.28 -31.73 -9.96
CA ASN A 470 -1.51 -32.58 -8.79
C ASN A 470 -0.65 -32.16 -7.59
N GLU A 471 0.60 -31.78 -7.83
CA GLU A 471 1.49 -31.25 -6.81
C GLU A 471 0.94 -29.94 -6.23
N LEU A 472 0.50 -29.01 -7.08
CA LEU A 472 -0.13 -27.75 -6.65
C LEU A 472 -1.42 -28.00 -5.86
N ALA A 473 -2.26 -28.93 -6.29
CA ALA A 473 -3.48 -29.32 -5.57
C ALA A 473 -3.14 -29.91 -4.19
N ALA A 474 -2.16 -30.81 -4.11
CA ALA A 474 -1.72 -31.41 -2.86
C ALA A 474 -1.11 -30.37 -1.90
N ALA A 475 -0.26 -29.48 -2.42
CA ALA A 475 0.32 -28.37 -1.65
C ALA A 475 -0.76 -27.43 -1.10
N GLN A 476 -1.79 -27.10 -1.90
CA GLN A 476 -2.91 -26.27 -1.45
C GLN A 476 -3.75 -26.97 -0.37
N ILE A 477 -4.06 -28.26 -0.53
CA ILE A 477 -4.78 -29.04 0.48
C ILE A 477 -3.96 -29.10 1.78
N GLY A 478 -2.66 -29.35 1.69
CA GLY A 478 -1.76 -29.37 2.84
C GLY A 478 -1.67 -28.02 3.55
N ARG A 479 -1.56 -26.92 2.79
CA ARG A 479 -1.59 -25.55 3.33
C ARG A 479 -2.86 -25.28 4.13
N MET A 480 -4.01 -25.77 3.64
CA MET A 480 -5.31 -25.55 4.25
C MET A 480 -5.63 -26.49 5.42
N ALA A 481 -4.72 -27.41 5.77
CA ALA A 481 -4.82 -28.17 7.02
C ALA A 481 -4.62 -27.26 8.26
N ASP A 482 -3.87 -26.17 8.13
CA ASP A 482 -3.77 -25.13 9.16
C ASP A 482 -4.94 -24.15 9.03
N TRP A 483 -5.79 -24.07 10.06
CA TRP A 483 -6.92 -23.15 10.10
C TRP A 483 -6.49 -21.69 9.93
N ARG A 484 -5.26 -21.34 10.31
CA ARG A 484 -4.68 -19.98 10.15
C ARG A 484 -4.56 -19.55 8.70
N ALA A 485 -4.34 -20.53 7.80
CA ALA A 485 -4.17 -20.32 6.37
C ALA A 485 -5.49 -20.05 5.64
N TRP A 486 -6.63 -20.24 6.32
CA TRP A 486 -7.93 -20.18 5.70
C TRP A 486 -8.25 -18.77 5.17
N THR A 487 -8.77 -18.70 3.95
CA THR A 487 -9.41 -17.52 3.37
C THR A 487 -10.68 -17.99 2.64
N PHE A 488 -11.63 -17.09 2.37
CA PHE A 488 -12.84 -17.44 1.66
C PHE A 488 -12.53 -17.93 0.22
N ARG A 489 -11.58 -17.28 -0.46
CA ARG A 489 -11.13 -17.68 -1.80
C ARG A 489 -10.49 -19.07 -1.81
N ASP A 490 -9.60 -19.35 -0.84
CA ASP A 490 -8.97 -20.65 -0.73
C ASP A 490 -9.98 -21.72 -0.30
N GLY A 491 -10.95 -21.37 0.56
CA GLY A 491 -12.09 -22.20 0.94
C GLY A 491 -12.90 -22.69 -0.27
N ARG A 492 -13.23 -21.79 -1.21
CA ARG A 492 -13.91 -22.17 -2.46
C ARG A 492 -13.06 -23.11 -3.32
N LEU A 493 -11.75 -22.84 -3.42
CA LEU A 493 -10.84 -23.71 -4.16
C LEU A 493 -10.72 -25.09 -3.52
N LEU A 494 -10.67 -25.18 -2.18
CA LEU A 494 -10.65 -26.46 -1.49
C LEU A 494 -11.91 -27.28 -1.76
N GLY A 495 -13.09 -26.65 -1.71
CA GLY A 495 -14.34 -27.32 -2.06
C GLY A 495 -14.31 -27.90 -3.48
N TYR A 496 -13.71 -27.18 -4.43
CA TYR A 496 -13.49 -27.70 -5.78
C TYR A 496 -12.51 -28.89 -5.81
N LEU A 497 -11.37 -28.78 -5.12
CA LEU A 497 -10.33 -29.80 -5.06
C LEU A 497 -10.76 -31.07 -4.31
N GLN A 498 -11.75 -30.99 -3.41
CA GLN A 498 -12.34 -32.16 -2.77
C GLN A 498 -13.04 -33.09 -3.78
N GLY A 499 -13.71 -32.53 -4.79
CA GLY A 499 -14.27 -33.28 -5.92
C GLY A 499 -13.26 -33.59 -7.03
N HIS A 500 -12.16 -32.82 -7.12
CA HIS A 500 -11.16 -32.91 -8.19
C HIS A 500 -9.77 -33.08 -7.61
N ARG A 501 -9.55 -34.10 -6.77
CA ARG A 501 -8.27 -34.27 -6.07
C ARG A 501 -7.12 -34.51 -7.04
N TYR A 502 -7.39 -35.25 -8.12
CA TYR A 502 -6.43 -35.55 -9.18
C TYR A 502 -6.88 -34.91 -10.49
N ALA A 503 -5.91 -34.65 -11.37
CA ALA A 503 -6.15 -34.15 -12.71
C ALA A 503 -7.14 -35.06 -13.45
N PRO A 504 -8.12 -34.49 -14.17
CA PRO A 504 -9.10 -35.28 -14.92
C PRO A 504 -8.42 -36.12 -16.02
N THR A 505 -9.11 -37.18 -16.44
CA THR A 505 -8.67 -38.01 -17.57
C THR A 505 -9.18 -37.41 -18.89
N PRO A 506 -8.32 -37.27 -19.91
CA PRO A 506 -8.72 -36.86 -21.26
C PRO A 506 -9.88 -37.73 -21.76
N GLY A 507 -10.96 -37.13 -22.24
CA GLY A 507 -12.11 -37.87 -22.78
C GLY A 507 -12.99 -38.59 -21.75
N GLY A 508 -12.76 -38.40 -20.46
CA GLY A 508 -13.60 -38.95 -19.39
C GLY A 508 -14.84 -38.08 -19.17
N ALA A 509 -16.00 -38.53 -19.66
CA ALA A 509 -17.27 -38.10 -19.11
C ALA A 509 -17.26 -38.40 -17.61
N GLY A 510 -17.28 -37.35 -16.77
CA GLY A 510 -17.39 -37.51 -15.33
C GLY A 510 -18.61 -38.35 -15.00
N THR A 511 -18.41 -39.44 -14.25
CA THR A 511 -19.49 -40.03 -13.47
C THR A 511 -19.49 -39.36 -12.09
N PRO A 512 -20.68 -39.08 -11.54
CA PRO A 512 -20.90 -38.15 -10.43
C PRO A 512 -20.26 -38.56 -9.10
#